data_AF-A0A7J9NJ89-F1
#
_entry.id   AF-A0A7J9NJ89-F1
#
_cell.length_a   1.000
_cell.length_b   1.000
_cell.length_c   1.000
_cell.angle_alpha   90.00
_cell.angle_beta   90.00
_cell.angle_gamma   90.00
#
_symmetry.space_group_name_H-M   'P 1'
#
loop_
_entity.id
_entity.type
_entity.pdbx_description
1 polymer ?
#
loop_
_entity_poly.entity_id
_entity_poly.type
_entity_poly.pdbx_seq_one_letter_code
_entity_poly.pdbx_strand_id
1 'polypeptide(L)'
;MTLKSKLRSKKGYIFTYEAVAVVILFVAVFYMGYFTFTHVNLTNQEQKRDLERFEKANLISDMIFKDYLFPSEYYADDYHEFLEDVAIKHYGFKKIPASYDPLIVYTKNEVLSYYIEVEGYNSSGVGLQNVIDIDTISNPKPNYSLRNIYSKEKNLYVPTHLNYFEADNISQNVSEGEILYFAINGSSKIDSINVSSNSDTNATFLVNDVPYKLSLTSTEKVSEFEKVMNTYNETSFRSNEIKLLDIGANSLENVTINIYCNDTSKFYILKIKPYNVTLSVDMAQ
;
A
#
# COMPACT_ATOMS: atom_id res chain seq x y z
N MET A 1 -64.02 -2.82 51.52
CA MET A 1 -65.15 -3.41 50.77
C MET A 1 -65.56 -2.40 49.71
N THR A 2 -65.56 -2.88 48.47
CA THR A 2 -65.64 -2.19 47.17
C THR A 2 -66.75 -1.14 47.01
N LEU A 3 -66.36 0.09 46.65
CA LEU A 3 -67.24 1.09 46.03
C LEU A 3 -67.28 0.82 44.52
N LYS A 4 -68.09 -0.17 44.09
CA LYS A 4 -68.40 -0.43 42.67
C LYS A 4 -69.43 0.59 42.20
N SER A 5 -68.99 1.82 41.91
CA SER A 5 -69.83 2.82 41.24
C SER A 5 -69.98 2.45 39.76
N LYS A 6 -71.15 1.90 39.38
CA LYS A 6 -71.54 1.67 37.98
C LYS A 6 -71.97 3.00 37.35
N LEU A 7 -71.21 3.50 36.38
CA LEU A 7 -71.67 4.54 35.46
C LEU A 7 -72.83 3.99 34.63
N ARG A 8 -74.05 4.47 34.91
CA ARG A 8 -75.30 3.99 34.31
C ARG A 8 -75.73 4.96 33.21
N SER A 9 -75.42 4.66 31.95
CA SER A 9 -75.97 5.37 30.80
C SER A 9 -77.37 4.86 30.45
N LYS A 10 -78.36 5.77 30.34
CA LYS A 10 -79.73 5.48 29.88
C LYS A 10 -79.79 5.44 28.36
N LYS A 11 -79.12 4.46 27.76
CA LYS A 11 -79.34 3.86 26.43
C LYS A 11 -78.22 2.84 26.26
N GLY A 12 -78.59 1.57 26.17
CA GLY A 12 -77.78 0.44 26.62
C GLY A 12 -76.42 0.28 25.95
N TYR A 13 -75.36 0.45 26.74
CA TYR A 13 -74.17 -0.40 26.81
C TYR A 13 -73.60 -0.25 28.24
N ILE A 14 -73.59 -1.33 29.02
CA ILE A 14 -72.99 -1.34 30.37
C ILE A 14 -71.51 -1.69 30.20
N PHE A 15 -70.66 -0.71 29.96
CA PHE A 15 -69.23 -0.92 30.17
C PHE A 15 -68.96 -0.93 31.68
N THR A 16 -68.56 -2.08 32.21
CA THR A 16 -68.05 -2.15 33.59
C THR A 16 -66.71 -1.40 33.64
N TYR A 17 -66.40 -0.71 34.75
CA TYR A 17 -65.11 -0.04 34.97
C TYR A 17 -63.91 -0.98 34.71
N GLU A 18 -64.10 -2.27 35.00
CA GLU A 18 -63.17 -3.37 34.70
C GLU A 18 -62.91 -3.50 33.18
N ALA A 19 -63.94 -3.40 32.33
CA ALA A 19 -63.79 -3.46 30.88
C ALA A 19 -62.98 -2.26 30.33
N VAL A 20 -63.18 -1.06 30.88
CA VAL A 20 -62.41 0.13 30.49
C VAL A 20 -60.93 -0.03 30.89
N ALA A 21 -60.66 -0.52 32.10
CA ALA A 21 -59.30 -0.77 32.57
C ALA A 21 -58.57 -1.82 31.70
N VAL A 22 -59.26 -2.90 31.32
CA VAL A 22 -58.73 -3.93 30.42
C VAL A 22 -58.42 -3.37 29.04
N VAL A 23 -59.29 -2.53 28.47
CA VAL A 23 -59.06 -1.90 27.16
C VAL A 23 -57.85 -0.96 27.20
N ILE A 24 -57.69 -0.14 28.25
CA ILE A 24 -56.53 0.75 28.39
C ILE A 24 -55.24 -0.07 28.51
N LEU A 25 -55.24 -1.13 29.32
CA LEU A 25 -54.06 -2.00 29.50
C LEU A 25 -53.73 -2.74 28.19
N PHE A 26 -54.74 -3.21 27.47
CA PHE A 26 -54.57 -3.83 26.17
C PHE A 26 -53.97 -2.84 25.15
N VAL A 27 -54.50 -1.63 25.03
CA VAL A 27 -53.95 -0.60 24.15
C VAL A 27 -52.52 -0.23 24.55
N ALA A 28 -52.22 -0.12 25.84
CA ALA A 28 -50.87 0.19 26.32
C ALA A 28 -49.85 -0.91 25.96
N VAL A 29 -50.21 -2.18 26.14
CA VAL A 29 -49.35 -3.32 25.77
C VAL A 29 -49.16 -3.40 24.27
N PHE A 30 -50.22 -3.20 23.47
CA PHE A 30 -50.12 -3.17 22.01
C PHE A 30 -49.28 -1.99 21.52
N TYR A 31 -49.42 -0.81 22.14
CA TYR A 31 -48.62 0.36 21.81
C TYR A 31 -47.14 0.16 22.15
N MET A 32 -46.82 -0.36 23.34
CA MET A 32 -45.44 -0.70 23.72
C MET A 32 -44.85 -1.77 22.80
N GLY A 33 -45.61 -2.82 22.47
CA GLY A 33 -45.19 -3.87 21.55
C GLY A 33 -44.93 -3.33 20.14
N TYR A 34 -45.84 -2.52 19.61
CA TYR A 34 -45.69 -1.89 18.30
C TYR A 34 -44.50 -0.93 18.25
N PHE A 35 -44.32 -0.10 19.29
CA PHE A 35 -43.20 0.83 19.38
C PHE A 35 -41.86 0.08 19.45
N THR A 36 -41.77 -0.96 20.29
CA THR A 36 -40.56 -1.78 20.42
C THR A 36 -40.24 -2.50 19.11
N PHE A 37 -41.24 -3.10 18.47
CA PHE A 37 -41.06 -3.77 17.17
C PHE A 37 -40.60 -2.79 16.09
N THR A 38 -41.22 -1.61 16.01
CA THR A 38 -40.86 -0.57 15.04
C THR A 38 -39.45 -0.07 15.28
N HIS A 39 -39.07 0.19 16.53
CA HIS A 39 -37.72 0.60 16.90
C HIS A 39 -36.68 -0.46 16.50
N VAL A 40 -36.89 -1.72 16.89
CA VAL A 40 -35.97 -2.83 16.56
C VAL A 40 -35.84 -2.99 15.04
N ASN A 41 -36.94 -2.90 14.30
CA ASN A 41 -36.91 -3.01 12.85
C ASN A 41 -36.14 -1.85 12.20
N LEU A 42 -36.36 -0.61 12.66
CA LEU A 42 -35.61 0.56 12.19
C LEU A 42 -34.12 0.42 12.50
N THR A 43 -33.76 0.04 13.73
CA THR A 43 -32.37 -0.20 14.13
C THR A 43 -31.72 -1.29 13.28
N ASN A 44 -32.41 -2.40 13.01
CA ASN A 44 -31.88 -3.46 12.15
C ASN A 44 -31.66 -2.99 10.70
N GLN A 45 -32.56 -2.16 10.17
CA GLN A 45 -32.39 -1.57 8.84
C GLN A 45 -31.20 -0.61 8.78
N GLU A 46 -31.02 0.21 9.82
CA GLU A 46 -29.87 1.11 9.94
C GLU A 46 -28.55 0.34 10.04
N GLN A 47 -28.49 -0.69 10.90
CA GLN A 47 -27.32 -1.56 11.02
C GLN A 47 -26.97 -2.27 9.71
N LYS A 48 -27.99 -2.78 9.00
CA LYS A 48 -27.77 -3.42 7.70
C LYS A 48 -27.21 -2.42 6.68
N ARG A 49 -27.75 -1.21 6.62
CA ARG A 49 -27.27 -0.15 5.72
C ARG A 49 -25.82 0.25 6.04
N ASP A 50 -25.45 0.32 7.31
CA ASP A 50 -24.09 0.69 7.72
C ASP A 50 -23.10 -0.44 7.42
N LEU A 51 -23.50 -1.71 7.57
CA LEU A 51 -22.70 -2.87 7.17
C LEU A 51 -22.44 -2.89 5.65
N GLU A 52 -23.48 -2.67 4.84
CA GLU A 52 -23.36 -2.60 3.38
C GLU A 52 -22.38 -1.50 2.94
N ARG A 53 -22.41 -0.33 3.60
CA ARG A 53 -21.45 0.76 3.35
C ARG A 53 -20.02 0.37 3.71
N PHE A 54 -19.83 -0.31 4.84
CA PHE A 54 -18.53 -0.80 5.26
C PHE A 54 -17.96 -1.83 4.27
N GLU A 55 -18.76 -2.82 3.86
CA GLU A 55 -18.35 -3.84 2.90
C GLU A 55 -17.98 -3.22 1.55
N LYS A 56 -18.78 -2.26 1.08
CA LYS A 56 -18.49 -1.50 -0.14
C LYS A 56 -17.18 -0.72 -0.03
N ALA A 57 -16.96 0.00 1.06
CA ALA A 57 -15.72 0.76 1.27
C ALA A 57 -14.49 -0.16 1.33
N ASN A 58 -14.61 -1.32 1.96
CA ASN A 58 -13.55 -2.33 1.99
C ASN A 58 -13.25 -2.88 0.59
N LEU A 59 -14.28 -3.15 -0.23
CA LEU A 59 -14.11 -3.62 -1.61
C LEU A 59 -13.46 -2.55 -2.50
N ILE A 60 -13.91 -1.29 -2.40
CA ILE A 60 -13.31 -0.15 -3.10
C ILE A 60 -11.83 -0.02 -2.69
N SER A 61 -11.53 -0.18 -1.41
CA SER A 61 -10.15 -0.13 -0.92
C SER A 61 -9.26 -1.20 -1.56
N ASP A 62 -9.76 -2.44 -1.67
CA ASP A 62 -9.02 -3.51 -2.34
C ASP A 62 -8.86 -3.29 -3.84
N MET A 63 -9.87 -2.72 -4.49
CA MET A 63 -9.78 -2.31 -5.89
C MET A 63 -8.68 -1.26 -6.08
N ILE A 64 -8.67 -0.19 -5.28
CA ILE A 64 -7.66 0.87 -5.37
C ILE A 64 -6.25 0.31 -5.15
N PHE A 65 -6.04 -0.52 -4.12
CA PHE A 65 -4.74 -1.16 -3.91
C PHE A 65 -4.30 -2.02 -5.11
N LYS A 66 -5.24 -2.71 -5.78
CA LYS A 66 -4.94 -3.52 -6.95
C LYS A 66 -4.61 -2.66 -8.18
N ASP A 67 -5.36 -1.57 -8.37
CA ASP A 67 -5.12 -0.62 -9.45
C ASP A 67 -3.75 0.06 -9.28
N TYR A 68 -3.33 0.25 -8.03
CA TYR A 68 -2.08 0.90 -7.65
C TYR A 68 -0.89 -0.04 -7.45
N LEU A 69 -0.95 -1.27 -7.97
CA LEU A 69 0.21 -2.16 -8.01
C LEU A 69 1.31 -1.60 -8.91
N PHE A 70 2.55 -1.67 -8.43
CA PHE A 70 3.76 -1.25 -9.13
C PHE A 70 4.28 -2.35 -10.08
N PRO A 71 4.86 -2.01 -11.25
CA PRO A 71 4.94 -0.67 -11.84
C PRO A 71 3.62 -0.26 -12.53
N SER A 72 3.35 1.04 -12.56
CA SER A 72 2.34 1.64 -13.42
C SER A 72 2.81 1.83 -14.86
N GLU A 73 1.90 2.21 -15.75
CA GLU A 73 2.16 2.44 -17.18
C GLU A 73 2.75 3.83 -17.47
N TYR A 74 2.99 4.66 -16.44
CA TYR A 74 3.40 6.06 -16.61
C TYR A 74 4.93 6.26 -16.68
N TYR A 75 5.72 5.19 -16.58
CA TYR A 75 7.17 5.26 -16.72
C TYR A 75 7.58 5.33 -18.20
N ALA A 76 8.70 5.97 -18.49
CA ALA A 76 9.28 5.97 -19.83
C ALA A 76 9.46 4.52 -20.36
N ASP A 77 9.21 4.30 -21.65
CA ASP A 77 9.12 2.95 -22.25
C ASP A 77 10.30 2.03 -21.90
N ASP A 78 11.53 2.53 -21.99
CA ASP A 78 12.75 1.76 -21.72
C ASP A 78 12.92 1.44 -20.23
N TYR A 79 12.53 2.35 -19.34
CA TYR A 79 12.52 2.11 -17.91
C TYR A 79 11.38 1.16 -17.51
N HIS A 80 10.21 1.30 -18.14
CA HIS A 80 9.07 0.42 -17.93
C HIS A 80 9.39 -1.03 -18.31
N GLU A 81 10.11 -1.25 -19.42
CA GLU A 81 10.57 -2.57 -19.84
C GLU A 81 11.50 -3.21 -18.78
N PHE A 82 12.41 -2.42 -18.19
CA PHE A 82 13.22 -2.87 -17.05
C PHE A 82 12.35 -3.25 -15.83
N LEU A 83 11.36 -2.43 -15.47
CA LEU A 83 10.48 -2.73 -14.33
C LEU A 83 9.61 -3.98 -14.59
N GLU A 84 9.17 -4.19 -15.84
CA GLU A 84 8.43 -5.40 -16.23
C GLU A 84 9.34 -6.64 -16.16
N ASP A 85 10.60 -6.55 -16.60
CA ASP A 85 11.58 -7.63 -16.42
C ASP A 85 11.78 -7.97 -14.93
N VAL A 86 11.94 -6.97 -14.06
CA VAL A 86 12.01 -7.18 -12.60
C VAL A 86 10.78 -7.93 -12.09
N ALA A 87 9.58 -7.47 -12.45
CA ALA A 87 8.33 -8.05 -11.98
C ALA A 87 8.17 -9.51 -12.48
N ILE A 88 8.44 -9.77 -13.75
CA ILE A 88 8.30 -11.10 -14.35
C ILE A 88 9.34 -12.05 -13.78
N LYS A 89 10.61 -11.62 -13.71
CA LYS A 89 11.71 -12.48 -13.28
C LYS A 89 11.60 -12.88 -11.81
N HIS A 90 11.32 -11.94 -10.93
CA HIS A 90 11.37 -12.17 -9.48
C HIS A 90 10.00 -12.55 -8.89
N TYR A 91 8.90 -12.23 -9.57
CA TYR A 91 7.55 -12.47 -9.04
C TYR A 91 6.64 -13.27 -9.99
N GLY A 92 6.98 -13.43 -11.26
CA GLY A 92 6.17 -14.17 -12.24
C GLY A 92 4.95 -13.41 -12.78
N PHE A 93 4.86 -12.10 -12.53
CA PHE A 93 3.74 -11.25 -12.94
C PHE A 93 4.25 -9.98 -13.61
N LYS A 94 3.43 -9.31 -14.42
CA LYS A 94 3.76 -7.98 -14.98
C LYS A 94 3.82 -6.86 -13.94
N LYS A 95 3.30 -7.11 -12.74
CA LYS A 95 3.31 -6.19 -11.59
C LYS A 95 3.79 -6.91 -10.34
N ILE A 96 4.56 -6.22 -9.52
CA ILE A 96 5.08 -6.74 -8.25
C ILE A 96 3.89 -6.91 -7.28
N PRO A 97 3.59 -8.13 -6.81
CA PRO A 97 2.54 -8.35 -5.83
C PRO A 97 2.88 -7.69 -4.50
N ALA A 98 1.87 -7.28 -3.74
CA ALA A 98 2.05 -6.58 -2.46
C ALA A 98 2.95 -5.33 -2.55
N SER A 99 2.87 -4.62 -3.68
CA SER A 99 3.54 -3.34 -3.88
C SER A 99 2.54 -2.19 -3.97
N TYR A 100 3.06 -0.96 -3.92
CA TYR A 100 2.30 0.25 -4.15
C TYR A 100 3.12 1.22 -5.01
N ASP A 101 2.51 1.72 -6.09
CA ASP A 101 3.08 2.75 -6.93
C ASP A 101 2.57 4.15 -6.48
N PRO A 102 3.41 4.97 -5.84
CA PRO A 102 3.03 6.29 -5.35
C PRO A 102 2.79 7.30 -6.46
N LEU A 103 3.26 7.05 -7.69
CA LEU A 103 3.20 8.02 -8.78
C LEU A 103 1.83 8.10 -9.43
N ILE A 104 1.04 7.02 -9.38
CA ILE A 104 -0.29 6.97 -10.02
C ILE A 104 -1.24 8.02 -9.44
N VAL A 105 -1.12 8.34 -8.15
CA VAL A 105 -1.97 9.37 -7.52
C VAL A 105 -1.77 10.73 -8.20
N TYR A 106 -0.56 11.01 -8.66
CA TYR A 106 -0.22 12.29 -9.29
C TYR A 106 -0.61 12.38 -10.77
N THR A 107 -1.05 11.28 -11.39
CA THR A 107 -1.53 11.28 -12.78
C THR A 107 -3.05 11.48 -12.87
N LYS A 108 -3.74 11.63 -11.74
CA LYS A 108 -5.19 11.85 -11.66
C LYS A 108 -5.51 13.35 -11.62
N ASN A 109 -6.34 13.80 -12.56
CA ASN A 109 -6.80 15.20 -12.67
C ASN A 109 -8.20 15.45 -12.05
N GLU A 110 -8.67 14.57 -11.17
CA GLU A 110 -10.01 14.62 -10.60
C GLU A 110 -9.99 14.78 -9.06
N VAL A 111 -11.13 15.17 -8.48
CA VAL A 111 -11.31 15.18 -7.02
C VAL A 111 -11.42 13.75 -6.55
N LEU A 112 -10.45 13.29 -5.77
CA LEU A 112 -10.41 11.92 -5.29
C LEU A 112 -11.33 11.75 -4.08
N SER A 113 -12.11 10.67 -4.09
CA SER A 113 -12.93 10.24 -2.95
C SER A 113 -12.17 9.32 -1.98
N TYR A 114 -10.85 9.28 -2.12
CA TYR A 114 -9.94 8.54 -1.29
C TYR A 114 -8.64 9.32 -1.10
N TYR A 115 -7.94 9.01 -0.02
CA TYR A 115 -6.64 9.56 0.33
C TYR A 115 -5.70 8.40 0.69
N ILE A 116 -4.45 8.45 0.21
CA ILE A 116 -3.42 7.47 0.55
C ILE A 116 -2.29 8.17 1.28
N GLU A 117 -1.91 7.61 2.41
CA GLU A 117 -0.78 7.99 3.21
C GLU A 117 0.23 6.84 3.26
N VAL A 118 1.52 7.16 3.18
CA VAL A 118 2.60 6.21 3.38
C VAL A 118 3.44 6.72 4.54
N GLU A 119 3.38 6.03 5.68
CA GLU A 119 4.00 6.50 6.93
C GLU A 119 5.53 6.59 6.79
N GLY A 120 6.10 7.75 7.12
CA GLY A 120 7.56 7.95 7.10
C GLY A 120 8.20 7.91 5.71
N TYR A 121 7.40 7.92 4.64
CA TYR A 121 7.88 7.89 3.27
C TYR A 121 8.23 9.28 2.76
N ASN A 122 9.46 9.41 2.25
CA ASN A 122 9.91 10.64 1.62
C ASN A 122 9.87 10.50 0.09
N SER A 123 8.87 11.11 -0.54
CA SER A 123 8.68 11.07 -1.99
C SER A 123 9.76 11.83 -2.78
N SER A 124 10.61 12.64 -2.13
CA SER A 124 11.66 13.39 -2.84
C SER A 124 12.74 12.50 -3.45
N GLY A 125 12.84 11.22 -3.02
CA GLY A 125 13.80 10.24 -3.54
C GLY A 125 13.34 9.48 -4.79
N VAL A 126 12.03 9.49 -5.08
CA VAL A 126 11.49 8.92 -6.31
C VAL A 126 11.59 9.98 -7.40
N GLY A 127 12.62 9.83 -8.24
CA GLY A 127 12.86 10.73 -9.35
C GLY A 127 11.65 10.79 -10.26
N LEU A 128 10.86 11.87 -10.17
CA LEU A 128 9.78 12.18 -11.09
C LEU A 128 10.28 12.30 -12.55
N GLN A 129 11.61 12.43 -12.72
CA GLN A 129 12.29 12.59 -14.00
C GLN A 129 12.14 11.39 -14.95
N ASN A 130 11.66 10.25 -14.46
CA ASN A 130 11.50 9.01 -15.21
C ASN A 130 10.03 8.72 -15.57
N VAL A 131 9.13 9.68 -15.30
CA VAL A 131 7.70 9.61 -15.65
C VAL A 131 7.48 10.35 -16.96
N ILE A 132 6.62 9.82 -17.82
CA ILE A 132 6.20 10.48 -19.06
C ILE A 132 5.57 11.84 -18.70
N ASP A 133 6.11 12.93 -19.25
CA ASP A 133 5.66 14.32 -19.06
C ASP A 133 5.72 14.87 -17.61
N ILE A 134 6.93 15.00 -17.07
CA ILE A 134 7.24 15.73 -15.80
C ILE A 134 6.55 17.11 -15.73
N ASP A 135 6.45 17.81 -16.87
CA ASP A 135 5.85 19.14 -16.96
C ASP A 135 4.33 19.16 -16.70
N THR A 136 3.67 17.99 -16.66
CA THR A 136 2.24 17.86 -16.32
C THR A 136 1.96 17.36 -14.90
N ILE A 137 2.98 16.90 -14.17
CA ILE A 137 2.84 16.46 -12.78
C ILE A 137 2.98 17.68 -11.86
N SER A 138 2.13 18.67 -12.08
CA SER A 138 1.96 19.78 -11.16
C SER A 138 1.23 19.27 -9.93
N ASN A 139 1.93 18.66 -8.97
CA ASN A 139 1.31 18.41 -7.68
C ASN A 139 1.61 19.56 -6.73
N PRO A 140 0.64 19.94 -5.88
CA PRO A 140 0.99 19.65 -4.50
C PRO A 140 -0.08 18.93 -3.68
N LYS A 141 -1.38 18.94 -4.04
CA LYS A 141 -2.43 18.37 -3.19
C LYS A 141 -3.64 17.97 -4.04
N PRO A 142 -3.87 16.67 -4.29
CA PRO A 142 -5.17 16.23 -4.78
C PRO A 142 -6.23 16.74 -3.81
N ASN A 143 -7.32 17.30 -4.35
CA ASN A 143 -8.42 17.73 -3.50
C ASN A 143 -9.19 16.49 -3.06
N TYR A 144 -9.43 16.38 -1.76
CA TYR A 144 -10.15 15.26 -1.15
C TYR A 144 -11.48 15.76 -0.57
N SER A 145 -12.53 14.98 -0.74
CA SER A 145 -13.82 15.22 -0.09
C SER A 145 -14.22 13.97 0.68
N LEU A 146 -13.60 13.78 1.85
CA LEU A 146 -13.92 12.67 2.75
C LEU A 146 -14.83 13.16 3.87
N ARG A 147 -15.95 12.48 4.11
CA ARG A 147 -16.84 12.76 5.25
C ARG A 147 -16.89 11.63 6.26
N ASN A 148 -17.21 10.43 5.79
CA ASN A 148 -17.34 9.26 6.66
C ASN A 148 -16.24 8.26 6.32
N ILE A 149 -15.17 8.24 7.11
CA ILE A 149 -13.91 7.63 6.68
C ILE A 149 -13.87 6.14 7.07
N TYR A 150 -13.61 5.30 6.08
CA TYR A 150 -13.08 3.95 6.28
C TYR A 150 -11.59 3.95 5.99
N SER A 151 -10.77 3.42 6.89
CA SER A 151 -9.31 3.33 6.70
C SER A 151 -8.87 1.86 6.66
N LYS A 152 -8.02 1.54 5.69
CA LYS A 152 -7.41 0.23 5.50
C LYS A 152 -5.90 0.39 5.35
N GLU A 153 -5.16 -0.26 6.23
CA GLU A 153 -3.71 -0.27 6.21
C GLU A 153 -3.19 -1.60 5.65
N LYS A 154 -2.13 -1.54 4.83
CA LYS A 154 -1.38 -2.70 4.35
C LYS A 154 0.11 -2.42 4.41
N ASN A 155 0.91 -3.43 4.77
CA ASN A 155 2.36 -3.37 4.59
C ASN A 155 2.68 -3.75 3.14
N LEU A 156 3.22 -2.80 2.37
CA LEU A 156 3.46 -2.95 0.93
C LEU A 156 4.88 -2.50 0.59
N TYR A 157 5.48 -3.10 -0.44
CA TYR A 157 6.72 -2.59 -1.02
C TYR A 157 6.46 -1.31 -1.79
N VAL A 158 7.15 -0.23 -1.42
CA VAL A 158 7.05 1.07 -2.07
C VAL A 158 8.42 1.42 -2.68
N PRO A 159 8.48 1.92 -3.92
CA PRO A 159 9.74 2.39 -4.51
C PRO A 159 10.27 3.58 -3.73
N THR A 160 11.54 3.53 -3.33
CA THR A 160 12.25 4.61 -2.61
C THR A 160 13.21 5.37 -3.52
N HIS A 161 13.68 4.71 -4.58
CA HIS A 161 14.57 5.29 -5.57
C HIS A 161 14.33 4.66 -6.94
N LEU A 162 14.16 5.50 -7.95
CA LEU A 162 14.01 5.12 -9.35
C LEU A 162 14.97 5.98 -10.15
N ASN A 163 15.87 5.37 -10.92
CA ASN A 163 16.79 6.12 -11.76
C ASN A 163 17.32 5.30 -12.93
N TYR A 164 17.66 5.99 -14.02
CA TYR A 164 18.51 5.45 -15.06
C TYR A 164 19.48 6.51 -15.58
N PHE A 165 20.72 6.13 -15.82
CA PHE A 165 21.76 7.04 -16.31
C PHE A 165 22.95 6.25 -16.84
N GLU A 166 23.81 6.92 -17.61
CA GLU A 166 25.06 6.34 -18.09
C GLU A 166 26.20 6.61 -17.12
N ALA A 167 26.94 5.56 -16.75
CA ALA A 167 28.12 5.65 -15.93
C ALA A 167 29.01 4.40 -16.13
N ASP A 168 30.26 4.46 -15.70
CA ASP A 168 31.16 3.32 -15.56
C ASP A 168 31.05 2.66 -14.16
N ASN A 169 30.52 3.39 -13.18
CA ASN A 169 30.23 2.89 -11.85
C ASN A 169 28.97 3.49 -11.25
N ILE A 170 28.40 2.81 -10.27
CA ILE A 170 27.32 3.35 -9.43
C ILE A 170 27.56 3.01 -7.96
N SER A 171 27.09 3.89 -7.09
CA SER A 171 27.09 3.68 -5.64
C SER A 171 25.66 3.80 -5.12
N GLN A 172 25.20 2.77 -4.41
CA GLN A 172 23.84 2.70 -3.87
C GLN A 172 23.88 2.34 -2.40
N ASN A 173 23.24 3.17 -1.58
CA ASN A 173 23.02 2.87 -0.17
C ASN A 173 21.75 2.02 -0.03
N VAL A 174 21.88 0.89 0.66
CA VAL A 174 20.81 -0.07 0.94
C VAL A 174 20.68 -0.23 2.45
N SER A 175 19.45 -0.08 2.92
CA SER A 175 19.07 -0.27 4.32
C SER A 175 18.49 -1.66 4.56
N GLU A 176 18.43 -2.09 5.83
CA GLU A 176 17.80 -3.36 6.18
C GLU A 176 16.35 -3.44 5.67
N GLY A 177 16.01 -4.58 5.05
CA GLY A 177 14.70 -4.84 4.44
C GLY A 177 14.48 -4.19 3.07
N GLU A 178 15.42 -3.37 2.59
CA GLU A 178 15.38 -2.78 1.25
C GLU A 178 15.93 -3.77 0.20
N ILE A 179 15.36 -3.72 -0.98
CA ILE A 179 15.73 -4.53 -2.13
C ILE A 179 16.21 -3.59 -3.23
N LEU A 180 17.42 -3.82 -3.72
CA LEU A 180 18.00 -3.16 -4.87
C LEU A 180 17.85 -4.08 -6.08
N TYR A 181 17.06 -3.65 -7.05
CA TYR A 181 17.04 -4.20 -8.39
C TYR A 181 17.85 -3.30 -9.32
N PHE A 182 18.65 -3.92 -10.18
CA PHE A 182 19.35 -3.16 -11.21
C PHE A 182 19.60 -4.00 -12.46
N ALA A 183 19.73 -3.32 -13.58
CA ALA A 183 20.21 -3.90 -14.82
C ALA A 183 21.21 -2.95 -15.47
N ILE A 184 22.11 -3.51 -16.26
CA ILE A 184 22.91 -2.74 -17.21
C ILE A 184 22.40 -3.04 -18.62
N ASN A 185 22.46 -2.04 -19.49
CA ASN A 185 22.21 -2.17 -20.91
C ASN A 185 23.40 -1.60 -21.70
N GLY A 186 23.88 -2.35 -22.68
CA GLY A 186 25.00 -1.98 -23.55
C GLY A 186 26.06 -3.07 -23.69
N SER A 187 27.15 -2.76 -24.38
CA SER A 187 28.25 -3.70 -24.65
C SER A 187 29.22 -3.91 -23.50
N SER A 188 28.94 -3.33 -22.33
CA SER A 188 29.79 -3.36 -21.14
C SER A 188 29.35 -4.46 -20.17
N LYS A 189 30.28 -4.88 -19.31
CA LYS A 189 30.13 -5.97 -18.35
C LYS A 189 30.41 -5.47 -16.95
N ILE A 190 29.63 -5.96 -15.98
CA ILE A 190 29.95 -5.84 -14.56
C ILE A 190 31.29 -6.54 -14.30
N ASP A 191 32.27 -5.77 -13.85
CA ASP A 191 33.61 -6.23 -13.53
C ASP A 191 33.70 -6.68 -12.07
N SER A 192 33.19 -5.84 -11.16
CA SER A 192 33.16 -6.15 -9.73
C SER A 192 32.02 -5.46 -9.01
N ILE A 193 31.58 -6.09 -7.91
CA ILE A 193 30.64 -5.49 -6.97
C ILE A 193 31.31 -5.48 -5.60
N ASN A 194 31.49 -4.28 -5.06
CA ASN A 194 32.09 -4.05 -3.77
C ASN A 194 31.03 -3.62 -2.77
N VAL A 195 31.22 -4.01 -1.52
CA VAL A 195 30.34 -3.65 -0.41
C VAL A 195 31.15 -3.06 0.74
N SER A 196 30.58 -2.07 1.41
CA SER A 196 31.16 -1.43 2.60
C SER A 196 30.05 -0.95 3.55
N SER A 197 30.43 -0.65 4.78
CA SER A 197 29.56 -0.04 5.79
C SER A 197 30.34 1.02 6.54
N ASN A 198 29.68 2.06 7.05
CA ASN A 198 30.37 3.10 7.82
C ASN A 198 30.96 2.59 9.14
N SER A 199 30.47 1.47 9.66
CA SER A 199 31.01 0.79 10.84
C SER A 199 31.27 -0.69 10.58
N ASP A 200 32.08 -1.29 11.45
CA ASP A 200 32.37 -2.71 11.42
C ASP A 200 31.12 -3.51 11.80
N THR A 201 30.55 -4.23 10.83
CA THR A 201 29.30 -4.97 11.01
C THR A 201 29.29 -6.26 10.20
N ASN A 202 28.36 -7.16 10.51
CA ASN A 202 28.08 -8.33 9.69
C ASN A 202 26.76 -8.12 8.97
N ALA A 203 26.75 -8.24 7.65
CA ALA A 203 25.54 -8.12 6.84
C ALA A 203 25.18 -9.45 6.19
N THR A 204 23.89 -9.74 6.15
CA THR A 204 23.33 -10.90 5.46
C THR A 204 22.56 -10.42 4.24
N PHE A 205 22.95 -10.90 3.06
CA PHE A 205 22.31 -10.57 1.79
C PHE A 205 21.63 -11.79 1.19
N LEU A 206 20.64 -11.54 0.36
CA LEU A 206 20.11 -12.48 -0.61
C LEU A 206 20.31 -11.88 -1.99
N VAL A 207 21.08 -12.56 -2.84
CA VAL A 207 21.48 -12.08 -4.16
C VAL A 207 20.99 -13.06 -5.21
N ASN A 208 19.99 -12.67 -6.01
CA ASN A 208 19.27 -13.60 -6.90
C ASN A 208 18.96 -14.94 -6.20
N ASP A 209 18.32 -14.88 -5.03
CA ASP A 209 18.00 -16.02 -4.15
C ASP A 209 19.18 -16.80 -3.54
N VAL A 210 20.43 -16.36 -3.72
CA VAL A 210 21.62 -16.97 -3.10
C VAL A 210 22.01 -16.20 -1.84
N PRO A 211 22.13 -16.84 -0.66
CA PRO A 211 22.47 -16.15 0.58
C PRO A 211 23.98 -15.87 0.68
N TYR A 212 24.32 -14.67 1.13
CA TYR A 212 25.69 -14.25 1.43
C TYR A 212 25.78 -13.70 2.84
N LYS A 213 26.87 -14.01 3.55
CA LYS A 213 27.17 -13.40 4.86
C LYS A 213 28.56 -12.79 4.79
N LEU A 214 28.64 -11.48 5.01
CA LEU A 214 29.86 -10.71 4.86
C LEU A 214 30.12 -9.88 6.12
N SER A 215 31.36 -9.91 6.61
CA SER A 215 31.85 -8.89 7.53
C SER A 215 32.30 -7.68 6.72
N LEU A 216 31.72 -6.53 7.03
CA LEU A 216 31.88 -5.25 6.37
C LEU A 216 32.60 -4.27 7.30
N THR A 217 33.35 -3.35 6.71
CA THR A 217 34.02 -2.22 7.38
C THR A 217 33.87 -0.98 6.50
N SER A 218 34.46 0.14 6.92
CA SER A 218 34.49 1.39 6.14
C SER A 218 35.31 1.31 4.86
N THR A 219 36.00 0.20 4.61
CA THR A 219 36.74 -0.05 3.37
C THR A 219 35.96 -1.02 2.50
N GLU A 220 35.90 -0.70 1.21
CA GLU A 220 35.30 -1.57 0.21
C GLU A 220 35.91 -2.96 0.20
N LYS A 221 35.02 -3.96 0.12
CA LYS A 221 35.38 -5.36 0.00
C LYS A 221 34.66 -5.98 -1.18
N VAL A 222 35.39 -6.74 -1.99
CA VAL A 222 34.82 -7.52 -3.08
C VAL A 222 33.80 -8.51 -2.51
N SER A 223 32.57 -8.44 -3.00
CA SER A 223 31.44 -9.22 -2.50
C SER A 223 31.30 -10.60 -3.13
N GLU A 224 31.84 -10.77 -4.34
CA GLU A 224 31.64 -11.92 -5.22
C GLU A 224 30.19 -12.14 -5.68
N PHE A 225 29.32 -11.12 -5.55
CA PHE A 225 27.92 -11.18 -5.98
C PHE A 225 27.79 -11.41 -7.49
N GLU A 226 28.74 -10.91 -8.27
CA GLU A 226 28.75 -11.04 -9.73
C GLU A 226 28.76 -12.50 -10.21
N LYS A 227 29.17 -13.46 -9.36
CA LYS A 227 29.17 -14.90 -9.68
C LYS A 227 27.78 -15.51 -9.88
N VAL A 228 26.74 -14.90 -9.32
CA VAL A 228 25.34 -15.37 -9.39
C VAL A 228 24.42 -14.38 -10.11
N MET A 229 25.01 -13.36 -10.73
CA MET A 229 24.30 -12.29 -11.42
C MET A 229 24.50 -12.34 -12.93
N ASN A 230 23.57 -11.72 -13.65
CA ASN A 230 23.80 -11.37 -15.04
C ASN A 230 24.76 -10.19 -15.09
N THR A 231 26.00 -10.46 -15.51
CA THR A 231 27.03 -9.45 -15.62
C THR A 231 27.03 -8.72 -16.95
N TYR A 232 26.22 -9.15 -17.92
CA TYR A 232 26.31 -8.69 -19.31
C TYR A 232 24.97 -8.81 -20.05
N ASN A 233 24.55 -7.75 -20.74
CA ASN A 233 23.27 -7.67 -21.46
C ASN A 233 23.40 -6.81 -22.74
N GLU A 234 23.44 -7.42 -23.92
CA GLU A 234 23.48 -6.67 -25.20
C GLU A 234 22.11 -6.24 -25.72
N THR A 235 21.06 -7.04 -25.49
CA THR A 235 19.80 -6.95 -26.27
C THR A 235 18.53 -6.99 -25.43
N SER A 236 18.59 -7.40 -24.17
CA SER A 236 17.43 -7.49 -23.28
C SER A 236 17.84 -7.16 -21.86
N PHE A 237 16.93 -6.53 -21.11
CA PHE A 237 17.13 -6.36 -19.68
C PHE A 237 17.21 -7.72 -19.00
N ARG A 238 18.24 -7.89 -18.18
CA ARG A 238 18.29 -8.97 -17.20
C ARG A 238 18.57 -8.35 -15.86
N SER A 239 17.50 -8.04 -15.16
CA SER A 239 17.51 -7.51 -13.80
C SER A 239 18.28 -8.44 -12.86
N ASN A 240 19.02 -7.86 -11.94
CA ASN A 240 19.64 -8.53 -10.80
C ASN A 240 19.01 -8.00 -9.53
N GLU A 241 18.99 -8.83 -8.49
CA GLU A 241 18.46 -8.49 -7.18
C GLU A 241 19.56 -8.58 -6.12
N ILE A 242 19.63 -7.57 -5.26
CA ILE A 242 20.35 -7.61 -3.99
C ILE A 242 19.38 -7.18 -2.90
N LYS A 243 19.07 -8.09 -1.98
CA LYS A 243 18.25 -7.83 -0.80
C LYS A 243 19.11 -7.86 0.45
N LEU A 244 19.04 -6.81 1.25
CA LEU A 244 19.70 -6.76 2.56
C LEU A 244 18.73 -7.28 3.63
N LEU A 245 19.02 -8.46 4.18
CA LEU A 245 18.12 -9.14 5.11
C LEU A 245 18.33 -8.70 6.56
N ASP A 246 19.58 -8.53 6.96
CA ASP A 246 19.96 -8.28 8.35
C ASP A 246 21.32 -7.59 8.42
N ILE A 247 21.48 -6.70 9.39
CA ILE A 247 22.73 -6.05 9.76
C ILE A 247 22.94 -6.36 11.24
N GLY A 248 23.94 -7.17 11.57
CA GLY A 248 24.17 -7.72 12.90
C GLY A 248 24.52 -6.72 14.02
N ALA A 249 24.44 -5.42 13.74
CA ALA A 249 24.53 -4.35 14.73
C ALA A 249 23.19 -3.60 14.77
N ASN A 250 22.73 -3.18 15.96
CA ASN A 250 21.50 -2.39 16.22
C ASN A 250 21.54 -0.97 15.60
N SER A 251 22.14 -0.81 14.44
CA SER A 251 22.45 0.46 13.82
C SER A 251 21.54 0.66 12.63
N LEU A 252 20.91 1.84 12.58
CA LEU A 252 20.26 2.48 11.41
C LEU A 252 21.25 2.71 10.24
N GLU A 253 22.25 1.85 10.09
CA GLU A 253 23.33 1.98 9.16
C GLU A 253 22.93 1.44 7.80
N ASN A 254 23.35 2.17 6.77
CA ASN A 254 23.22 1.73 5.40
C ASN A 254 24.48 1.00 5.00
N VAL A 255 24.32 -0.08 4.24
CA VAL A 255 25.39 -0.69 3.48
C VAL A 255 25.51 0.04 2.16
N THR A 256 26.73 0.40 1.77
CA THR A 256 27.01 0.95 0.45
C THR A 256 27.41 -0.19 -0.49
N ILE A 257 26.70 -0.29 -1.62
CA ILE A 257 26.96 -1.23 -2.71
C ILE A 257 27.51 -0.43 -3.89
N ASN A 258 28.74 -0.72 -4.28
CA ASN A 258 29.41 -0.12 -5.42
C ASN A 258 29.49 -1.15 -6.55
N ILE A 259 28.96 -0.80 -7.72
CA ILE A 259 28.94 -1.67 -8.90
C ILE A 259 29.84 -1.03 -9.95
N TYR A 260 30.86 -1.75 -10.39
CA TYR A 260 31.82 -1.29 -11.38
C TYR A 260 31.64 -2.06 -12.68
N CYS A 261 31.58 -1.33 -13.78
CA CYS A 261 31.60 -1.87 -15.12
C CYS A 261 32.96 -1.64 -15.78
N ASN A 262 33.30 -2.47 -16.77
CA ASN A 262 34.56 -2.32 -17.50
C ASN A 262 34.56 -1.14 -18.49
N ASP A 263 33.38 -0.64 -18.87
CA ASP A 263 33.16 0.57 -19.67
C ASP A 263 31.81 1.21 -19.31
N THR A 264 31.55 2.40 -19.84
CA THR A 264 30.31 3.15 -19.66
C THR A 264 29.11 2.32 -20.09
N SER A 265 28.14 2.16 -19.20
CA SER A 265 26.89 1.43 -19.40
C SER A 265 25.72 2.29 -19.01
N LYS A 266 24.55 2.04 -19.61
CA LYS A 266 23.31 2.58 -19.08
C LYS A 266 22.83 1.71 -17.92
N PHE A 267 22.84 2.27 -16.72
CA PHE A 267 22.33 1.63 -15.51
C PHE A 267 20.85 1.93 -15.36
N TYR A 268 20.09 0.91 -14.96
CA TYR A 268 18.70 0.98 -14.56
C TYR A 268 18.62 0.53 -13.11
N ILE A 269 18.02 1.35 -12.24
CA ILE A 269 18.03 1.14 -10.79
C ILE A 269 16.61 1.29 -10.24
N LEU A 270 16.20 0.32 -9.43
CA LEU A 270 14.98 0.34 -8.63
C LEU A 270 15.34 -0.07 -7.21
N LYS A 271 15.03 0.78 -6.23
CA LYS A 271 15.03 0.39 -4.81
C LYS A 271 13.61 0.35 -4.30
N ILE A 272 13.24 -0.74 -3.63
CA ILE A 272 11.95 -0.89 -2.95
C ILE A 272 12.15 -1.25 -1.49
N LYS A 273 11.28 -0.74 -0.63
CA LYS A 273 11.30 -1.03 0.81
C LYS A 273 9.86 -1.22 1.32
N PRO A 274 9.61 -2.09 2.31
CA PRO A 274 8.30 -2.20 2.93
C PRO A 274 7.94 -0.91 3.71
N TYR A 275 6.71 -0.43 3.50
CA TYR A 275 6.09 0.65 4.25
C TYR A 275 4.65 0.30 4.62
N ASN A 276 4.15 0.92 5.68
CA ASN A 276 2.72 0.90 5.99
C ASN A 276 2.02 1.94 5.10
N VAL A 277 1.13 1.46 4.24
CA VAL A 277 0.32 2.25 3.32
C VAL A 277 -1.11 2.25 3.81
N THR A 278 -1.61 3.42 4.18
CA THR A 278 -2.96 3.63 4.71
C THR A 278 -3.83 4.29 3.66
N LEU A 279 -4.88 3.59 3.24
CA LEU A 279 -5.89 4.09 2.33
C LEU A 279 -7.14 4.47 3.12
N SER A 280 -7.57 5.71 2.98
CA SER A 280 -8.79 6.26 3.57
C SER A 280 -9.81 6.55 2.47
N VAL A 281 -11.03 6.00 2.57
CA VAL A 281 -12.10 6.11 1.55
C VAL A 281 -13.38 6.65 2.19
N ASP A 282 -14.16 7.44 1.44
CA ASP A 282 -15.47 7.91 1.91
C ASP A 282 -16.54 6.79 1.81
N MET A 283 -17.09 6.40 2.96
CA MET A 283 -18.21 5.46 3.09
C MET A 283 -19.55 6.05 2.65
N ALA A 284 -19.63 7.36 2.39
CA ALA A 284 -20.87 8.00 1.95
C ALA A 284 -21.16 7.82 0.45
N GLN A 285 -20.22 7.28 -0.33
CA GLN A 285 -20.38 7.01 -1.76
C GLN A 285 -21.06 5.68 -2.07
#